data_AF-A0A176RV75-F1
#
_entry.id   AF-A0A176RV75-F1
#
_cell.length_a   1.000
_cell.length_b   1.000
_cell.length_c   1.000
_cell.angle_alpha   90.00
_cell.angle_beta   90.00
_cell.angle_gamma   90.00
#
_symmetry.space_group_name_H-M   'P 1'
#
loop_
_entity.id
_entity.type
_entity.pdbx_description
1 polymer ?
#
loop_
_entity_poly.entity_id
_entity_poly.type
_entity_poly.pdbx_seq_one_letter_code
_entity_poly.pdbx_strand_id
1 'polypeptide(L)'
;MTQLFPAGQQQEALNILGLFVLNRFRKMSEKEVMAMLHFDLMDTVAGRQLSERSYQNGLIEEARKMVVKVLEERFGIVPRDVIDKIRAIIHQDVLESLHKQAIRCLDMDSFKEMLLKATE
;
A
#
# COMPACT_ATOMS: atom_id res chain seq x y z
N MET A 1 -23.70 16.96 36.72
CA MET A 1 -24.43 16.56 35.50
C MET A 1 -23.40 16.10 34.49
N THR A 2 -23.45 14.84 34.07
CA THR A 2 -22.58 14.33 33.00
C THR A 2 -23.17 14.84 31.69
N GLN A 3 -22.51 15.82 31.07
CA GLN A 3 -22.94 16.35 29.78
C GLN A 3 -22.60 15.30 28.72
N LEU A 4 -23.57 14.41 28.43
CA LEU A 4 -23.47 13.45 27.34
C LEU A 4 -23.57 14.23 26.03
N PHE A 5 -22.42 14.44 25.39
CA PHE A 5 -22.38 15.02 24.06
C PHE A 5 -23.23 14.18 23.09
N PRO A 6 -23.96 14.81 22.15
CA PRO A 6 -24.63 14.09 21.07
C PRO A 6 -23.64 13.21 20.30
N ALA A 7 -24.07 12.03 19.85
CA ALA A 7 -23.21 11.04 19.19
C ALA A 7 -22.36 11.62 18.04
N GLY A 8 -22.89 12.59 17.29
CA GLY A 8 -22.15 13.28 16.22
C GLY A 8 -20.94 14.07 16.71
N GLN A 9 -21.07 14.78 17.84
CA GLN A 9 -19.97 15.55 18.43
C GLN A 9 -18.91 14.63 19.06
N GLN A 10 -19.34 13.47 19.60
CA GLN A 10 -18.43 12.45 20.11
C GLN A 10 -17.57 11.87 18.98
N GLN A 11 -18.17 11.53 17.84
CA GLN A 11 -17.42 10.99 16.70
C GLN A 11 -16.43 12.01 16.12
N GLU A 12 -16.80 13.29 16.08
CA GLU A 12 -15.91 14.36 15.63
C GLU A 12 -14.69 14.50 16.56
N ALA A 13 -14.89 14.46 17.87
CA ALA A 13 -13.81 14.45 18.84
C ALA A 13 -12.87 13.24 18.66
N LEU A 14 -13.44 12.04 18.44
CA LEU A 14 -12.65 10.83 18.16
C LEU A 14 -11.85 10.96 16.86
N ASN A 15 -12.41 11.54 15.80
CA ASN A 15 -11.69 11.77 14.55
C ASN A 15 -10.49 12.71 14.73
N ILE A 16 -10.64 13.79 15.50
CA ILE A 16 -9.56 14.73 15.82
C ILE A 16 -8.48 14.04 16.67
N LEU A 17 -8.89 13.28 17.69
CA LEU A 17 -7.96 12.53 18.53
C LEU A 17 -7.20 11.48 17.73
N GLY A 18 -7.88 10.73 16.86
CA GLY A 18 -7.24 9.76 15.96
C GLY A 18 -6.17 10.40 15.06
N LEU A 19 -6.48 11.55 14.46
CA LEU A 19 -5.51 12.32 13.67
C LEU A 19 -4.29 12.74 14.51
N PHE A 20 -4.52 13.25 15.72
CA PHE A 20 -3.44 13.65 16.62
C PHE A 20 -2.57 12.47 17.03
N VAL A 21 -3.17 11.34 17.39
CA VAL A 21 -2.48 10.11 17.77
C VAL A 21 -1.61 9.59 16.64
N LEU A 22 -2.18 9.42 15.44
CA LEU A 22 -1.47 8.95 14.26
C LEU A 22 -0.30 9.87 13.85
N ASN A 23 -0.46 11.20 13.99
CA ASN A 23 0.57 12.14 13.62
C ASN A 23 1.70 12.27 14.67
N ARG A 24 1.34 12.40 15.95
CA ARG A 24 2.27 12.79 17.03
C ARG A 24 2.89 11.60 17.75
N PHE A 25 2.20 10.47 17.86
CA PHE A 25 2.63 9.33 18.69
C PHE A 25 2.92 8.06 17.88
N ARG A 26 3.80 8.18 16.88
CA ARG A 26 4.15 7.11 15.92
C ARG A 26 4.77 5.83 16.50
N LYS A 27 5.11 5.82 17.79
CA LYS A 27 5.69 4.66 18.48
C LYS A 27 4.69 3.90 19.36
N MET A 28 3.46 4.41 19.48
CA MET A 28 2.42 3.81 20.30
C MET A 28 1.63 2.79 19.49
N SER A 29 1.32 1.65 20.09
CA SER A 29 0.50 0.60 19.51
C SER A 29 -1.00 0.91 19.65
N GLU A 30 -1.81 0.32 18.77
CA GLU A 30 -3.27 0.41 18.83
C GLU A 30 -3.82 -0.06 20.19
N LYS A 31 -3.22 -1.11 20.77
CA LYS A 31 -3.59 -1.62 22.10
C LYS A 31 -3.35 -0.59 23.21
N GLU A 32 -2.24 0.14 23.15
CA GLU A 32 -1.94 1.20 24.12
C GLU A 32 -2.91 2.37 23.96
N VAL A 33 -3.25 2.74 22.72
CA VAL A 33 -4.24 3.78 22.45
C VAL A 33 -5.61 3.39 23.00
N MET A 34 -6.05 2.15 22.77
CA MET A 34 -7.31 1.65 23.30
C MET A 34 -7.31 1.64 24.83
N ALA A 35 -6.22 1.19 25.46
CA ALA A 35 -6.11 1.17 26.92
C ALA A 35 -6.11 2.57 27.56
N MET A 36 -5.50 3.56 26.89
CA MET A 36 -5.38 4.92 27.40
C MET A 36 -6.62 5.78 27.12
N LEU A 37 -7.14 5.71 25.89
CA LEU A 37 -8.16 6.63 25.38
C LEU A 37 -9.53 5.99 25.20
N HIS A 38 -9.65 4.66 25.42
CA HIS A 38 -10.90 3.91 25.34
C HIS A 38 -11.64 4.05 24.00
N PHE A 39 -10.89 4.15 22.90
CA PHE A 39 -11.47 4.09 21.55
C PHE A 39 -10.53 3.37 20.57
N ASP A 40 -11.11 2.79 19.53
CA ASP A 40 -10.40 2.13 18.44
C ASP A 40 -9.97 3.16 17.37
N LEU A 41 -8.68 3.18 17.03
CA LEU A 41 -8.16 4.05 15.97
C LEU A 41 -8.83 3.76 14.61
N MET A 42 -9.22 2.52 14.35
CA MET A 42 -9.90 2.11 13.12
C MET A 42 -11.35 2.61 13.04
N ASP A 43 -11.95 3.03 14.16
CA ASP A 43 -13.25 3.70 14.15
C ASP A 43 -13.16 5.16 13.66
N THR A 44 -11.95 5.70 13.51
CA THR A 44 -11.73 7.05 12.97
C THR A 44 -11.61 7.06 11.45
N VAL A 45 -11.98 8.17 10.82
CA VAL A 45 -11.83 8.35 9.36
C VAL A 45 -10.37 8.19 8.93
N ALA A 46 -9.44 8.76 9.69
CA ALA A 46 -8.01 8.69 9.39
C ALA A 46 -7.45 7.26 9.49
N GLY A 47 -7.87 6.51 10.51
CA GLY A 47 -7.49 5.10 10.67
C GLY A 47 -7.94 4.25 9.48
N ARG A 48 -9.21 4.36 9.07
CA ARG A 48 -9.73 3.64 7.90
C ARG A 48 -9.00 4.00 6.61
N GLN A 49 -8.83 5.29 6.32
CA GLN A 49 -8.14 5.72 5.11
C GLN A 49 -6.68 5.25 5.07
N LEU A 50 -5.99 5.24 6.22
CA LEU A 50 -4.63 4.73 6.31
C LEU A 50 -4.58 3.21 6.07
N SER A 51 -5.53 2.46 6.62
CA SER A 51 -5.67 1.02 6.41
C SER A 51 -5.93 0.71 4.93
N GLU A 52 -6.90 1.39 4.32
CA GLU A 52 -7.23 1.25 2.89
C GLU A 52 -6.01 1.53 2.01
N ARG A 53 -5.30 2.65 2.22
CA ARG A 53 -4.08 2.98 1.49
C ARG A 53 -2.99 1.93 1.68
N SER A 54 -2.81 1.43 2.91
CA SER A 54 -1.80 0.40 3.20
C SER A 54 -2.11 -0.91 2.49
N TYR A 55 -3.39 -1.30 2.46
CA TYR A 55 -3.85 -2.47 1.71
C TYR A 55 -3.58 -2.32 0.21
N GLN A 56 -3.96 -1.19 -0.39
CA GLN A 56 -3.71 -0.91 -1.81
C GLN A 56 -2.21 -0.91 -2.14
N ASN A 57 -1.37 -0.30 -1.29
CA ASN A 57 0.08 -0.36 -1.43
C ASN A 57 0.60 -1.80 -1.38
N GLY A 58 0.05 -2.63 -0.50
CA GLY A 58 0.37 -4.05 -0.41
C GLY A 58 0.07 -4.81 -1.71
N LEU A 59 -1.09 -4.56 -2.33
CA LEU A 59 -1.45 -5.16 -3.62
C LEU A 59 -0.48 -4.78 -4.74
N ILE A 60 -0.08 -3.52 -4.80
CA ILE A 60 0.89 -3.02 -5.79
C ILE A 60 2.27 -3.68 -5.56
N GLU A 61 2.73 -3.78 -4.30
CA GLU A 61 4.00 -4.44 -3.99
C GLU A 61 3.99 -5.93 -4.34
N GLU A 62 2.88 -6.63 -4.06
CA GLU A 62 2.75 -8.03 -4.47
C GLU A 62 2.74 -8.17 -6.01
N ALA A 63 2.05 -7.29 -6.74
CA ALA A 63 2.08 -7.29 -8.19
C ALA A 63 3.50 -7.05 -8.74
N ARG A 64 4.27 -6.11 -8.17
CA ARG A 64 5.70 -5.90 -8.50
C ARG A 64 6.52 -7.17 -8.27
N LYS A 65 6.35 -7.81 -7.12
CA LYS A 65 7.05 -9.06 -6.78
C LYS A 65 6.71 -10.18 -7.77
N MET A 66 5.46 -10.30 -8.20
CA MET A 66 5.05 -11.33 -9.15
C MET A 66 5.72 -11.16 -10.52
N VAL A 67 5.83 -9.92 -11.01
CA VAL A 67 6.59 -9.64 -12.25
C VAL A 67 8.04 -10.07 -12.08
N VAL A 68 8.72 -9.62 -11.02
CA VAL A 68 10.15 -9.93 -10.79
C VAL A 68 10.37 -11.43 -10.65
N LYS A 69 9.55 -12.14 -9.86
CA LYS A 69 9.66 -13.60 -9.67
C LYS A 69 9.56 -14.38 -10.98
N VAL A 70 8.64 -13.99 -11.88
CA VAL A 70 8.53 -14.67 -13.19
C VAL A 70 9.77 -14.41 -14.04
N LEU A 71 10.29 -13.18 -14.04
CA LEU A 71 11.52 -12.89 -14.76
C LEU A 71 12.72 -13.65 -14.19
N GLU A 72 12.79 -13.78 -12.86
CA GLU A 72 13.81 -14.56 -12.16
C GLU A 72 13.75 -16.04 -12.54
N GLU A 73 12.55 -16.63 -12.53
CA GLU A 73 12.34 -18.03 -12.88
C GLU A 73 12.71 -18.32 -14.35
N ARG A 74 12.37 -17.40 -15.27
CA ARG A 74 12.55 -17.63 -16.70
C ARG A 74 13.94 -17.29 -17.21
N PHE A 75 14.54 -16.24 -16.67
CA PHE A 75 15.76 -15.63 -17.23
C PHE A 75 16.92 -15.57 -16.23
N GLY A 76 16.73 -16.02 -14.99
CA GLY A 76 17.73 -15.95 -13.93
C GLY A 76 17.85 -14.55 -13.35
N ILE A 77 19.07 -14.08 -13.08
CA ILE A 77 19.27 -12.80 -12.38
C ILE A 77 18.69 -11.64 -13.19
N VAL A 78 17.69 -10.95 -12.64
CA VAL A 78 17.06 -9.79 -13.27
C VAL A 78 17.96 -8.56 -13.11
N PRO A 79 18.26 -7.82 -14.20
CA PRO A 79 19.05 -6.60 -14.12
C PRO A 79 18.44 -5.56 -13.18
N ARG A 80 19.29 -4.87 -12.41
CA ARG A 80 18.84 -3.93 -11.38
C ARG A 80 18.01 -2.77 -11.96
N ASP A 81 18.36 -2.29 -13.14
CA ASP A 81 17.62 -1.23 -13.84
C ASP A 81 16.18 -1.65 -14.18
N VAL A 82 15.96 -2.93 -14.51
CA VAL A 82 14.63 -3.50 -14.76
C VAL A 82 13.83 -3.54 -13.46
N ILE A 83 14.44 -4.01 -12.36
CA ILE A 83 13.80 -4.04 -11.05
C ILE A 83 13.39 -2.64 -10.60
N ASP A 84 14.29 -1.66 -10.74
CA ASP A 84 14.03 -0.29 -10.32
C ASP A 84 12.90 0.36 -11.14
N LYS A 85 12.83 0.08 -12.44
CA LYS A 85 11.69 0.48 -13.29
C LYS A 85 10.38 -0.16 -12.87
N ILE A 86 10.35 -1.47 -12.60
CA ILE A 86 9.14 -2.16 -12.11
C ILE A 86 8.68 -1.55 -10.77
N ARG A 87 9.62 -1.25 -9.87
CA ARG A 87 9.33 -0.62 -8.56
C ARG A 87 8.77 0.79 -8.69
N ALA A 88 9.08 1.51 -9.75
CA ALA A 88 8.53 2.84 -10.01
C ALA A 88 7.05 2.81 -10.45
N ILE A 89 6.53 1.68 -10.96
CA ILE A 89 5.16 1.57 -11.47
C ILE A 89 4.16 1.52 -10.31
N ILE A 90 3.28 2.52 -10.21
CA ILE A 90 2.27 2.63 -9.15
C ILE A 90 0.90 2.04 -9.52
N HIS A 91 0.70 1.67 -10.78
CA HIS A 91 -0.58 1.18 -11.30
C HIS A 91 -0.61 -0.36 -11.30
N GLN A 92 -1.53 -0.94 -10.53
CA GLN A 92 -1.64 -2.40 -10.36
C GLN A 92 -1.98 -3.11 -11.68
N ASP A 93 -2.87 -2.55 -12.49
CA ASP A 93 -3.30 -3.09 -13.78
C ASP A 93 -2.15 -3.17 -14.80
N VAL A 94 -1.27 -2.17 -14.80
CA VAL A 94 -0.04 -2.17 -15.61
C VAL A 94 0.88 -3.32 -15.18
N LEU A 95 1.07 -3.52 -13.87
CA LEU A 95 1.88 -4.61 -13.32
C LEU A 95 1.28 -5.99 -13.64
N GLU A 96 -0.04 -6.14 -13.56
CA GLU A 96 -0.73 -7.39 -13.94
C GLU A 96 -0.57 -7.71 -15.44
N SER A 97 -0.61 -6.68 -16.29
CA SER A 97 -0.34 -6.83 -17.72
C SER A 97 1.11 -7.23 -17.97
N LEU A 98 2.06 -6.55 -17.32
CA LEU A 98 3.48 -6.88 -17.40
C LEU A 98 3.78 -8.29 -16.89
N HIS A 99 3.11 -8.75 -15.84
CA HIS A 99 3.24 -10.12 -15.35
C HIS A 99 2.81 -11.15 -16.40
N LYS A 100 1.66 -10.94 -17.06
CA LYS A 100 1.21 -11.80 -18.17
C LYS A 100 2.18 -11.78 -19.36
N GLN A 101 2.78 -10.63 -19.64
CA GLN A 101 3.77 -10.47 -20.71
C GLN A 101 5.10 -11.14 -20.35
N ALA A 102 5.57 -11.02 -19.11
CA ALA A 102 6.76 -11.66 -18.58
C ALA A 102 6.68 -13.19 -18.65
N ILE A 103 5.49 -13.79 -18.60
CA ILE A 103 5.30 -15.23 -18.80
C ILE A 103 5.53 -15.65 -20.26
N ARG A 104 5.25 -14.76 -21.22
CA ARG A 104 5.14 -15.10 -22.66
C ARG A 104 6.27 -14.56 -23.52
N CYS A 105 6.96 -13.51 -23.11
CA CYS A 105 8.01 -12.87 -23.90
C CYS A 105 9.16 -13.85 -24.20
N LEU A 106 9.86 -13.67 -25.32
CA LEU A 106 10.91 -14.61 -25.73
C LEU A 106 12.12 -14.56 -24.79
N ASP A 107 12.54 -13.34 -24.45
CA ASP A 107 13.76 -13.05 -23.71
C ASP A 107 13.61 -11.76 -22.88
N MET A 108 14.69 -11.43 -22.15
CA MET A 108 14.76 -10.24 -21.30
C MET A 108 14.71 -8.94 -22.10
N ASP A 109 15.26 -8.90 -23.32
CA ASP A 109 15.30 -7.68 -24.11
C ASP A 109 13.91 -7.35 -24.68
N SER A 110 13.17 -8.36 -25.13
CA SER A 110 11.74 -8.26 -25.46
C SER A 110 10.92 -7.73 -24.29
N PHE A 111 11.22 -8.18 -23.06
CA PHE A 111 10.55 -7.68 -21.86
C PHE A 111 10.90 -6.21 -21.58
N LYS A 112 12.17 -5.82 -21.73
CA LYS A 112 12.60 -4.43 -21.54
C LYS A 112 11.88 -3.47 -22.48
N GLU A 113 11.65 -3.86 -23.73
CA GLU A 113 10.86 -3.06 -24.68
C GLU A 113 9.40 -2.88 -24.23
N MET A 114 8.79 -3.95 -23.72
CA MET A 114 7.43 -3.89 -23.16
C MET A 114 7.37 -2.99 -21.92
N LEU A 115 8.37 -3.11 -21.04
CA LEU A 115 8.50 -2.28 -19.84
C LEU A 115 8.68 -0.81 -20.19
N LEU A 116 9.49 -0.48 -21.20
CA LEU A 116 9.66 0.89 -21.68
C LEU A 116 8.30 1.49 -22.08
N LYS A 117 7.55 0.80 -22.95
CA LYS A 117 6.22 1.24 -23.41
C LYS A 117 5.19 1.39 -22.28
N ALA A 118 5.33 0.62 -21.21
CA ALA A 118 4.46 0.69 -20.04
C ALA A 118 4.82 1.84 -19.08
N THR A 119 5.98 2.47 -19.28
CA THR A 119 6.50 3.57 -18.43
C THR A 119 6.66 4.91 -19.17
N GLU A 120 6.33 4.95 -20.47
CA GLU A 120 6.14 6.17 -21.27
C GLU A 120 4.80 6.84 -20.93
#